data_AF-Q7PZH8-F1
#
_entry.id   AF-Q7PZH8-F1
#
_cell.length_a   1.000
_cell.length_b   1.000
_cell.length_c   1.000
_cell.angle_alpha   90.00
_cell.angle_beta   90.00
_cell.angle_gamma   90.00
#
_symmetry.space_group_name_H-M   'P 1'
#
loop_
_entity.id
_entity.type
_entity.pdbx_description
1 polymer ?
#
loop_
_entity_poly.entity_id
_entity_poly.type
_entity_poly.pdbx_seq_one_letter_code
_entity_poly.pdbx_strand_id
1 'polypeptide(L)'
;LFSFPTGLYGDGGILPASRILANGTLKERLSLLQLAPFVGLGHGHEAIDLLCLVGATVAFLGLISRAHCRLLSFIVMWSVYFSLVQIAQSFRQQADHLLLEAGFLCILLAPTRLTDRRHPMEAIALLLLKWLVFRFMFASGSVKLASGCPLWWSLDGLKRHYETMPLPTSYSWYTYQLPDVFHRLSTIYVYLSELVVPWLFFAPSRTVRRFAVWWHVFLHLNIIGCGNYGFLSPLVLTLLVALLDDEDELVVTAARQTNSTDDSADRYGGRLVKAISLLMVVGSWLCFSVGVSKDDGQLTFQPTFTQDQYLNVMQTMIRAAPLLVFVLLVKQFLKLLSSQDSVGSLAEGMRQFSKNLGLLISTIVAFTVFFMSIVPHSRLLPSTAVTSPVMTRAYGGLHSLYVVNQYGRHLTKMRPMRREIILEYGDELNGTWHEYGFQYKPWTVERAASLPYGWLHFPRFDFKFYDAAGSKSDAQKWIYPLVQRLLDHQQPVLDLLDSRHVPAEAPRYVRTSLYRFAYTSFADAAAGGFWTRERLTDYFNVFSREDAHLRDKLRQMNFRTAAEQSSSGGGSWNWLLRWLLDAVRRFVGAIEGSYLLIGLFVAAGMVLYTQQ
;
A
#
# COMPACT_ATOMS: atom_id res chain seq x y z
N LEU A 1 9.78 -2.68 -7.65
CA LEU A 1 9.63 -2.90 -9.11
C LEU A 1 10.98 -3.20 -9.74
N PHE A 2 12.05 -2.50 -9.35
CA PHE A 2 13.40 -2.69 -9.89
C PHE A 2 14.00 -4.11 -9.75
N SER A 3 13.68 -4.85 -8.68
CA SER A 3 14.33 -6.14 -8.41
C SER A 3 13.82 -7.33 -9.25
N PHE A 4 12.60 -7.29 -9.78
CA PHE A 4 12.00 -8.43 -10.48
C PHE A 4 11.10 -8.08 -11.70
N PRO A 5 11.40 -7.02 -12.49
CA PRO A 5 10.55 -6.66 -13.62
C PRO A 5 10.53 -7.77 -14.67
N THR A 6 11.64 -8.51 -14.84
CA THR A 6 11.80 -9.61 -15.80
C THR A 6 10.90 -10.80 -15.48
N GLY A 7 10.88 -11.27 -14.23
CA GLY A 7 10.09 -12.42 -13.81
C GLY A 7 8.59 -12.18 -13.74
N LEU A 8 8.17 -10.96 -13.40
CA LEU A 8 6.74 -10.63 -13.33
C LEU A 8 6.17 -10.11 -14.65
N TYR A 9 6.85 -9.14 -15.27
CA TYR A 9 6.29 -8.32 -16.36
C TYR A 9 7.10 -8.34 -17.65
N GLY A 10 8.30 -8.92 -17.64
CA GLY A 10 9.10 -9.11 -18.85
C GLY A 10 8.44 -10.13 -19.79
N ASP A 11 8.92 -10.21 -21.03
CA ASP A 11 8.37 -11.14 -22.02
C ASP A 11 8.52 -12.61 -21.60
N GLY A 12 9.56 -12.94 -20.82
CA GLY A 12 9.76 -14.24 -20.17
C GLY A 12 9.03 -14.43 -18.84
N GLY A 13 8.31 -13.42 -18.35
CA GLY A 13 7.68 -13.41 -17.03
C GLY A 13 6.29 -14.06 -16.96
N ILE A 14 5.71 -14.01 -15.76
CA ILE A 14 4.37 -14.57 -15.47
C ILE A 14 3.26 -13.82 -16.21
N LEU A 15 3.31 -12.48 -16.25
CA LEU A 15 2.30 -11.64 -16.91
C LEU A 15 2.98 -10.53 -17.73
N PRO A 16 3.46 -10.84 -18.95
CA PRO A 16 4.16 -9.89 -19.81
C PRO A 16 3.40 -8.57 -20.02
N ALA A 17 4.11 -7.45 -19.86
CA ALA A 17 3.57 -6.11 -20.05
C ALA A 17 3.14 -5.87 -21.50
N SER A 18 3.86 -6.44 -22.46
CA SER A 18 3.57 -6.39 -23.90
C SER A 18 2.14 -6.82 -24.23
N ARG A 19 1.57 -7.78 -23.49
CA ARG A 19 0.18 -8.23 -23.63
C ARG A 19 -0.84 -7.12 -23.33
N ILE A 20 -0.61 -6.36 -22.25
CA ILE A 20 -1.48 -5.25 -21.85
C ILE A 20 -1.30 -4.05 -22.78
N LEU A 21 -0.07 -3.81 -23.24
CA LEU A 21 0.21 -2.69 -24.15
C LEU A 21 -0.40 -2.91 -25.54
N ALA A 22 -0.46 -4.16 -26.01
CA ALA A 22 -1.10 -4.50 -27.29
C ALA A 22 -2.63 -4.59 -27.19
N ASN A 23 -3.14 -5.33 -26.20
CA ASN A 23 -4.55 -5.75 -26.15
C ASN A 23 -5.32 -5.19 -24.95
N GLY A 24 -4.72 -4.28 -24.17
CA GLY A 24 -5.37 -3.65 -23.04
C GLY A 24 -6.45 -2.66 -23.45
N THR A 25 -7.25 -2.26 -22.46
CA THR A 25 -8.23 -1.19 -22.62
C THR A 25 -7.56 0.12 -23.04
N LEU A 26 -8.31 1.04 -23.66
CA LEU A 26 -7.80 2.36 -24.05
C LEU A 26 -7.12 3.10 -22.88
N LYS A 27 -7.60 2.87 -21.65
CA LYS A 27 -7.03 3.42 -20.41
C LYS A 27 -5.72 2.76 -20.00
N GLU A 28 -5.61 1.44 -20.11
CA GLU A 28 -4.37 0.71 -19.84
C GLU A 28 -3.29 1.04 -20.89
N ARG A 29 -3.72 1.41 -22.10
CA ARG A 29 -2.85 1.91 -23.17
C ARG A 29 -2.40 3.36 -22.97
N LEU A 30 -3.00 4.14 -22.05
CA LEU A 30 -2.46 5.43 -21.61
C LEU A 30 -1.27 5.20 -20.67
N SER A 31 -0.17 4.70 -21.22
CA SER A 31 1.07 4.41 -20.49
C SER A 31 2.26 4.98 -21.25
N LEU A 32 3.20 5.59 -20.53
CA LEU A 32 4.46 6.07 -21.08
C LEU A 32 5.28 4.92 -21.70
N LEU A 33 4.98 3.66 -21.35
CA LEU A 33 5.60 2.48 -21.97
C LEU A 33 5.27 2.34 -23.47
N GLN A 34 4.16 2.92 -23.94
CA GLN A 34 3.86 2.99 -25.38
C GLN A 34 4.85 3.88 -26.14
N LEU A 35 5.59 4.74 -25.43
CA LEU A 35 6.58 5.63 -26.03
C LEU A 35 7.96 4.97 -26.16
N ALA A 36 8.15 3.77 -25.61
CA ALA A 36 9.42 3.05 -25.66
C ALA A 36 9.99 2.91 -27.09
N PRO A 37 9.20 2.60 -28.13
CA PRO A 37 9.70 2.51 -29.50
C PRO A 37 10.30 3.82 -30.05
N PHE A 38 9.83 4.99 -29.59
CA PHE A 38 10.37 6.28 -30.02
C PHE A 38 11.77 6.55 -29.48
N VAL A 39 12.09 6.04 -28.29
CA VAL A 39 13.45 6.07 -27.71
C VAL A 39 14.29 4.90 -28.23
N GLY A 40 13.69 4.12 -29.13
CA GLY A 40 14.25 2.95 -29.74
C GLY A 40 14.27 1.73 -28.86
N LEU A 41 13.51 1.65 -27.78
CA LEU A 41 13.38 0.44 -26.94
C LEU A 41 12.18 -0.42 -27.38
N GLY A 42 12.26 -1.73 -27.13
CA GLY A 42 11.11 -2.62 -27.26
C GLY A 42 10.08 -2.40 -26.14
N HIS A 43 8.92 -3.03 -26.26
CA HIS A 43 7.86 -3.04 -25.21
C HIS A 43 8.15 -4.02 -24.07
N GLY A 44 9.40 -4.48 -23.96
CA GLY A 44 9.86 -5.47 -22.99
C GLY A 44 10.23 -4.86 -21.65
N HIS A 45 11.12 -5.54 -20.94
CA HIS A 45 11.56 -5.14 -19.61
C HIS A 45 12.44 -3.87 -19.61
N GLU A 46 13.07 -3.52 -20.72
CA GLU A 46 14.00 -2.37 -20.80
C GLU A 46 13.25 -1.04 -20.60
N ALA A 47 12.05 -0.94 -21.17
CA ALA A 47 11.19 0.23 -21.00
C ALA A 47 10.75 0.41 -19.53
N ILE A 48 10.51 -0.70 -18.83
CA ILE A 48 10.13 -0.71 -17.41
C ILE A 48 11.30 -0.18 -16.56
N ASP A 49 12.52 -0.64 -16.83
CA ASP A 49 13.72 -0.19 -16.12
C ASP A 49 13.98 1.30 -16.35
N LEU A 50 13.86 1.77 -17.60
CA LEU A 50 14.03 3.19 -17.93
C LEU A 50 13.04 4.06 -17.15
N LEU A 51 11.75 3.69 -17.13
CA LEU A 51 10.75 4.43 -16.36
C LEU A 51 11.08 4.40 -14.85
N CYS A 52 11.49 3.26 -14.31
CA CYS A 52 11.90 3.18 -12.91
C CYS A 52 13.09 4.10 -12.61
N LEU A 53 14.08 4.18 -13.49
CA LEU A 53 15.25 5.05 -13.33
C LEU A 53 14.88 6.54 -13.45
N VAL A 54 14.02 6.91 -14.38
CA VAL A 54 13.53 8.29 -14.50
C VAL A 54 12.81 8.70 -13.22
N GLY A 55 11.89 7.87 -12.71
CA GLY A 55 11.19 8.13 -11.46
C GLY A 55 12.13 8.25 -10.26
N ALA A 56 13.09 7.32 -10.12
CA ALA A 56 14.09 7.33 -9.05
C ALA A 56 14.99 8.57 -9.12
N THR A 57 15.43 8.96 -10.32
CA THR A 57 16.30 10.13 -10.52
C THR A 57 15.57 11.42 -10.16
N VAL A 58 14.32 11.60 -10.62
CA VAL A 58 13.54 12.80 -10.29
C VAL A 58 13.27 12.89 -8.78
N ALA A 59 12.94 11.76 -8.14
CA ALA A 59 12.76 11.71 -6.69
C ALA A 59 14.05 12.04 -5.93
N PHE A 60 15.20 11.52 -6.37
CA PHE A 60 16.51 11.79 -5.78
C PHE A 60 16.93 13.26 -5.93
N LEU A 61 16.72 13.87 -7.09
CA LEU A 61 16.98 15.30 -7.30
C LEU A 61 16.12 16.18 -6.39
N GLY A 62 14.85 15.81 -6.20
CA GLY A 62 13.95 16.48 -5.25
C GLY A 62 14.42 16.35 -3.80
N LEU A 63 14.95 15.19 -3.42
CA LEU A 63 15.51 14.96 -2.08
C LEU A 63 16.75 15.82 -1.82
N ILE A 64 17.64 15.96 -2.80
CA ILE A 64 18.88 16.75 -2.66
C ILE A 64 18.60 18.25 -2.77
N SER A 65 17.62 18.67 -3.55
CA SER A 65 17.43 20.08 -3.83
C SER A 65 15.97 20.46 -3.91
N ARG A 66 15.58 21.38 -3.03
CA ARG A 66 14.25 22.01 -3.05
C ARG A 66 13.94 22.66 -4.39
N ALA A 67 14.95 23.05 -5.19
CA ALA A 67 14.73 23.59 -6.53
C ALA A 67 14.03 22.61 -7.46
N HIS A 68 14.20 21.30 -7.24
CA HIS A 68 13.58 20.22 -8.01
C HIS A 68 12.24 19.73 -7.43
N CYS A 69 11.82 20.20 -6.26
CA CYS A 69 10.50 19.91 -5.69
C CYS A 69 9.41 20.80 -6.31
N ARG A 70 9.17 20.62 -7.61
CA ARG A 70 8.28 21.48 -8.42
C ARG A 70 7.13 20.70 -9.03
N LEU A 71 6.10 21.44 -9.45
CA LEU A 71 4.92 20.90 -10.14
C LEU A 71 5.28 19.84 -11.19
N LEU A 72 6.23 20.16 -12.08
CA LEU A 72 6.65 19.26 -13.16
C LEU A 72 7.24 17.95 -12.63
N SER A 73 8.07 18.00 -11.58
CA SER A 73 8.69 16.81 -11.00
C SER A 73 7.64 15.86 -10.43
N PHE A 74 6.63 16.39 -9.74
CA PHE A 74 5.51 15.58 -9.24
C PHE A 74 4.64 15.03 -10.36
N ILE A 75 4.38 15.79 -11.43
CA ILE A 75 3.67 15.31 -12.62
C ILE A 75 4.44 14.15 -13.28
N VAL A 76 5.75 14.28 -13.45
CA VAL A 76 6.61 13.25 -14.05
C VAL A 76 6.61 12.00 -13.16
N MET A 77 6.88 12.15 -11.86
CA MET A 77 6.86 11.02 -10.92
C MET A 77 5.51 10.29 -10.91
N TRP A 78 4.42 11.05 -10.86
CA TRP A 78 3.07 10.48 -10.89
C TRP A 78 2.79 9.73 -12.19
N SER A 79 3.11 10.32 -13.34
CA SER A 79 2.86 9.74 -14.66
C SER A 79 3.70 8.48 -14.91
N VAL A 80 4.95 8.48 -14.47
CA VAL A 80 5.85 7.33 -14.50
C VAL A 80 5.29 6.20 -13.64
N TYR A 81 4.94 6.50 -12.38
CA TYR A 81 4.41 5.47 -11.48
C TYR A 81 3.05 4.94 -11.95
N PHE A 82 2.16 5.81 -12.45
CA PHE A 82 0.89 5.43 -13.05
C PHE A 82 1.10 4.43 -14.20
N SER A 83 2.04 4.73 -15.10
CA SER A 83 2.39 3.85 -16.23
C SER A 83 2.84 2.45 -15.79
N LEU A 84 3.59 2.36 -14.69
CA LEU A 84 4.05 1.10 -14.10
C LEU A 84 2.92 0.33 -13.40
N VAL A 85 2.00 1.02 -12.72
CA VAL A 85 0.86 0.39 -12.06
C VAL A 85 -0.12 -0.20 -13.09
N GLN A 86 -0.27 0.40 -14.27
CA GLN A 86 -1.14 -0.13 -15.32
C GLN A 86 -0.73 -1.54 -15.79
N ILE A 87 0.57 -1.83 -15.85
CA ILE A 87 1.07 -3.16 -16.26
C ILE A 87 1.12 -4.17 -15.10
N ALA A 88 0.95 -3.71 -13.85
CA ALA A 88 1.02 -4.57 -12.67
C ALA A 88 -0.14 -5.58 -12.57
N GLN A 89 -1.23 -5.39 -13.34
CA GLN A 89 -2.33 -6.35 -13.52
C GLN A 89 -2.89 -6.88 -12.17
N SER A 90 -2.68 -8.17 -11.88
CA SER A 90 -3.16 -8.83 -10.66
C SER A 90 -2.24 -8.60 -9.45
N PHE A 91 -1.01 -8.13 -9.66
CA PHE A 91 -0.01 -7.82 -8.63
C PHE A 91 -0.10 -6.37 -8.10
N ARG A 92 -1.18 -5.66 -8.46
CA ARG A 92 -1.53 -4.34 -7.90
C ARG A 92 -2.02 -4.47 -6.47
N GLN A 93 -1.65 -3.51 -5.62
CA GLN A 93 -1.88 -3.55 -4.19
C GLN A 93 -2.40 -2.21 -3.66
N GLN A 94 -3.01 -2.21 -2.48
CA GLN A 94 -3.63 -1.00 -1.90
C GLN A 94 -2.63 0.15 -1.71
N ALA A 95 -1.35 -0.17 -1.47
CA ALA A 95 -0.27 0.82 -1.38
C ALA A 95 -0.07 1.58 -2.70
N ASP A 96 -0.27 0.94 -3.85
CA ASP A 96 -0.17 1.58 -5.17
C ASP A 96 -1.26 2.65 -5.35
N HIS A 97 -2.48 2.33 -4.91
CA HIS A 97 -3.62 3.24 -4.98
C HIS A 97 -3.38 4.46 -4.09
N LEU A 98 -2.91 4.23 -2.85
CA LEU A 98 -2.63 5.31 -1.91
C LEU A 98 -1.50 6.22 -2.43
N LEU A 99 -0.45 5.65 -3.02
CA LEU A 99 0.68 6.42 -3.54
C LEU A 99 0.29 7.29 -4.73
N LEU A 100 -0.54 6.78 -5.64
CA LEU A 100 -1.03 7.55 -6.78
C LEU A 100 -2.00 8.66 -6.36
N GLU A 101 -2.86 8.41 -5.38
CA GLU A 101 -3.78 9.43 -4.86
C GLU A 101 -3.02 10.52 -4.09
N ALA A 102 -2.07 10.12 -3.22
CA ALA A 102 -1.18 11.04 -2.51
C ALA A 102 -0.30 11.84 -3.49
N GLY A 103 0.31 11.18 -4.46
CA GLY A 103 1.16 11.80 -5.47
C GLY A 103 0.39 12.82 -6.32
N PHE A 104 -0.87 12.53 -6.65
CA PHE A 104 -1.74 13.48 -7.35
C PHE A 104 -2.03 14.72 -6.49
N LEU A 105 -2.31 14.54 -5.19
CA LEU A 105 -2.49 15.68 -4.27
C LEU A 105 -1.20 16.50 -4.09
N CYS A 106 -0.03 15.86 -4.15
CA CYS A 106 1.26 16.56 -4.12
C CYS A 106 1.48 17.46 -5.35
N ILE A 107 0.86 17.17 -6.50
CA ILE A 107 0.87 18.08 -7.65
C ILE A 107 0.20 19.42 -7.29
N LEU A 108 -0.90 19.40 -6.52
CA LEU A 108 -1.58 20.61 -6.05
C LEU A 108 -0.81 21.36 -4.95
N LEU A 109 0.06 20.65 -4.24
CA LEU A 109 0.92 21.18 -3.18
C LEU A 109 2.19 21.84 -3.74
N ALA A 110 2.71 21.31 -4.85
CA ALA A 110 4.02 21.68 -5.36
C ALA A 110 4.09 23.12 -5.90
N PRO A 111 5.12 23.90 -5.56
CA PRO A 111 5.36 25.22 -6.17
C PRO A 111 5.52 25.13 -7.70
N THR A 112 5.02 26.14 -8.41
CA THR A 112 5.07 26.18 -9.88
C THR A 112 6.34 26.82 -10.42
N ARG A 113 6.70 28.02 -9.92
CA ARG A 113 7.88 28.76 -10.38
C ARG A 113 9.07 28.53 -9.45
N LEU A 114 10.28 28.69 -9.97
CA LEU A 114 11.52 28.56 -9.19
C LEU A 114 11.60 29.57 -8.03
N THR A 115 11.05 30.77 -8.23
CA THR A 115 10.99 31.83 -7.22
C THR A 115 9.96 31.57 -6.13
N ASP A 116 8.97 30.71 -6.38
CA ASP A 116 7.89 30.47 -5.44
C ASP A 116 8.41 29.56 -4.33
N ARG A 117 8.35 30.04 -3.08
CA ARG A 117 8.66 29.23 -1.91
C ARG A 117 7.53 28.26 -1.56
N ARG A 118 6.29 28.68 -1.82
CA ARG A 118 5.04 27.97 -1.46
C ARG A 118 4.02 28.10 -2.57
N HIS A 119 3.18 27.10 -2.72
CA HIS A 119 2.06 27.16 -3.65
C HIS A 119 0.86 27.86 -3.00
N PRO A 120 0.11 28.75 -3.68
CA PRO A 120 -1.07 29.38 -3.10
C PRO A 120 -2.12 28.39 -2.57
N MET A 121 -2.16 27.17 -3.13
CA MET A 121 -3.09 26.11 -2.71
C MET A 121 -2.59 25.23 -1.57
N GLU A 122 -1.44 25.53 -0.97
CA GLU A 122 -0.82 24.70 0.07
C GLU A 122 -1.79 24.31 1.20
N ALA A 123 -2.53 25.28 1.76
CA ALA A 123 -3.47 25.00 2.85
C ALA A 123 -4.61 24.05 2.43
N ILE A 124 -5.11 24.19 1.20
CA ILE A 124 -6.14 23.33 0.63
C ILE A 124 -5.57 21.94 0.34
N ALA A 125 -4.41 21.86 -0.29
CA ALA A 125 -3.75 20.60 -0.62
C ALA A 125 -3.37 19.79 0.64
N LEU A 126 -2.84 20.44 1.68
CA LEU A 126 -2.56 19.82 2.97
C LEU A 126 -3.85 19.34 3.66
N LEU A 127 -4.95 20.08 3.56
CA LEU A 127 -6.24 19.63 4.07
C LEU A 127 -6.76 18.38 3.32
N LEU A 128 -6.57 18.31 2.00
CA LEU A 128 -6.90 17.12 1.22
C LEU A 128 -6.01 15.92 1.54
N LEU A 129 -4.72 16.14 1.84
CA LEU A 129 -3.82 15.09 2.33
C LEU A 129 -4.25 14.58 3.71
N LYS A 130 -4.63 15.48 4.64
CA LYS A 130 -5.24 15.13 5.93
C LYS A 130 -6.52 14.32 5.74
N TRP A 131 -7.35 14.71 4.78
CA TRP A 131 -8.56 13.97 4.42
C TRP A 131 -8.27 12.59 3.81
N LEU A 132 -7.22 12.47 3.00
CA LEU A 132 -6.78 11.18 2.45
C LEU A 132 -6.35 10.22 3.56
N VAL A 133 -5.45 10.65 4.46
CA VAL A 133 -5.00 9.79 5.56
C VAL A 133 -6.13 9.49 6.55
N PHE A 134 -7.02 10.46 6.81
CA PHE A 134 -8.26 10.21 7.57
C PHE A 134 -9.10 9.11 6.93
N ARG A 135 -9.42 9.22 5.63
CA ARG A 135 -10.22 8.21 4.92
C ARG A 135 -9.57 6.85 4.97
N PHE A 136 -8.25 6.79 4.84
CA PHE A 136 -7.50 5.53 4.90
C PHE A 136 -7.65 4.85 6.26
N MET A 137 -7.38 5.58 7.36
CA MET A 137 -7.50 5.05 8.73
C MET A 137 -8.96 4.69 9.05
N PHE A 138 -9.87 5.61 8.76
CA PHE A 138 -11.28 5.47 9.06
C PHE A 138 -11.90 4.28 8.31
N ALA A 139 -11.61 4.14 7.02
CA ALA A 139 -12.05 2.99 6.24
C ALA A 139 -11.57 1.65 6.81
N SER A 140 -10.36 1.61 7.37
CA SER A 140 -9.80 0.41 8.01
C SER A 140 -10.62 0.00 9.24
N GLY A 141 -11.03 0.96 10.09
CA GLY A 141 -11.80 0.70 11.30
C GLY A 141 -13.27 0.43 11.04
N SER A 142 -13.92 1.25 10.19
CA SER A 142 -15.37 1.24 9.99
C SER A 142 -15.88 -0.14 9.56
N VAL A 143 -15.13 -0.81 8.69
CA VAL A 143 -15.53 -2.09 8.07
C VAL A 143 -15.33 -3.29 8.98
N LYS A 144 -14.50 -3.20 10.05
CA LYS A 144 -14.20 -4.34 10.93
C LYS A 144 -15.45 -4.81 11.66
N LEU A 145 -16.05 -3.96 12.49
CA LEU A 145 -17.26 -4.30 13.24
C LEU A 145 -18.52 -4.29 12.35
N ALA A 146 -18.57 -3.43 11.32
CA ALA A 146 -19.70 -3.37 10.38
C ALA A 146 -19.93 -4.69 9.63
N SER A 147 -18.87 -5.47 9.42
CA SER A 147 -18.93 -6.76 8.73
C SER A 147 -19.71 -7.86 9.46
N GLY A 148 -19.93 -7.72 10.77
CA GLY A 148 -20.45 -8.80 11.61
C GLY A 148 -19.47 -9.95 11.83
N CYS A 149 -18.17 -9.78 11.52
CA CYS A 149 -17.17 -10.82 11.72
C CYS A 149 -17.02 -11.18 13.21
N PRO A 150 -17.23 -12.45 13.62
CA PRO A 150 -17.19 -12.82 15.04
C PRO A 150 -15.86 -12.52 15.73
N LEU A 151 -14.73 -12.66 15.02
CA LEU A 151 -13.39 -12.40 15.56
C LEU A 151 -13.16 -10.92 15.89
N TRP A 152 -13.76 -10.00 15.14
CA TRP A 152 -13.70 -8.58 15.47
C TRP A 152 -14.58 -8.27 16.68
N TRP A 153 -15.79 -8.84 16.75
CA TRP A 153 -16.70 -8.65 17.87
C TRP A 153 -16.19 -9.29 19.18
N SER A 154 -15.45 -10.41 19.13
CA SER A 154 -14.85 -11.05 20.30
C SER A 154 -13.54 -10.40 20.76
N LEU A 155 -13.03 -9.40 20.03
CA LEU A 155 -11.73 -8.74 20.25
C LEU A 155 -10.50 -9.63 20.05
N ASP A 156 -10.67 -10.87 19.58
CA ASP A 156 -9.56 -11.81 19.29
C ASP A 156 -9.00 -11.66 17.87
N GLY A 157 -9.56 -10.73 17.08
CA GLY A 157 -9.16 -10.50 15.69
C GLY A 157 -7.67 -10.22 15.52
N LEU A 158 -7.05 -9.46 16.42
CA LEU A 158 -5.63 -9.15 16.32
C LEU A 158 -4.73 -10.35 16.66
N LYS A 159 -5.11 -11.16 17.67
CA LYS A 159 -4.42 -12.44 17.97
C LYS A 159 -4.37 -13.31 16.71
N ARG A 160 -5.50 -13.44 16.02
CA ARG A 160 -5.57 -14.19 14.75
C ARG A 160 -4.78 -13.49 13.62
N HIS A 161 -4.69 -12.17 13.65
CA HIS A 161 -4.00 -11.40 12.62
C HIS A 161 -2.50 -11.65 12.63
N TYR A 162 -1.89 -11.80 13.80
CA TYR A 162 -0.47 -12.12 13.88
C TYR A 162 -0.09 -13.40 13.12
N GLU A 163 -0.95 -14.41 13.15
CA GLU A 163 -0.77 -15.68 12.44
C GLU A 163 -1.13 -15.55 10.95
N THR A 164 -2.23 -14.87 10.64
CA THR A 164 -2.85 -14.92 9.31
C THR A 164 -2.47 -13.78 8.38
N MET A 165 -1.64 -12.84 8.80
CA MET A 165 -1.20 -11.71 7.96
C MET A 165 -0.41 -12.15 6.71
N PRO A 166 -0.26 -11.32 5.67
CA PRO A 166 0.33 -11.74 4.39
C PRO A 166 1.75 -12.29 4.53
N LEU A 167 2.66 -11.47 5.05
CA LEU A 167 4.09 -11.76 5.16
C LEU A 167 4.53 -11.49 6.61
N PRO A 168 4.26 -12.43 7.52
CA PRO A 168 4.61 -12.28 8.93
C PRO A 168 6.13 -12.28 9.13
N THR A 169 6.57 -11.60 10.18
CA THR A 169 7.97 -11.57 10.61
C THR A 169 8.15 -12.45 11.84
N SER A 170 9.39 -12.68 12.28
CA SER A 170 9.63 -13.35 13.56
C SER A 170 8.98 -12.60 14.74
N TYR A 171 8.88 -11.27 14.68
CA TYR A 171 8.26 -10.45 15.73
C TYR A 171 6.77 -10.74 15.89
N SER A 172 6.03 -11.09 14.83
CA SER A 172 4.62 -11.48 14.97
C SER A 172 4.44 -12.80 15.72
N TRP A 173 5.37 -13.75 15.57
CA TRP A 173 5.33 -14.99 16.36
C TRP A 173 5.51 -14.69 17.85
N TYR A 174 6.51 -13.89 18.23
CA TYR A 174 6.71 -13.51 19.63
C TYR A 174 5.52 -12.74 20.20
N THR A 175 4.96 -11.82 19.43
CA THR A 175 3.79 -11.05 19.84
C THR A 175 2.58 -11.97 20.02
N TYR A 176 2.39 -12.96 19.14
CA TYR A 176 1.31 -13.94 19.24
C TYR A 176 1.31 -14.70 20.57
N GLN A 177 2.49 -14.97 21.14
CA GLN A 177 2.62 -15.69 22.41
C GLN A 177 2.24 -14.85 23.64
N LEU A 178 2.01 -13.54 23.50
CA LEU A 178 1.57 -12.71 24.61
C LEU A 178 0.16 -13.11 25.10
N PRO A 179 -0.18 -12.82 26.37
CA PRO A 179 -1.48 -13.19 26.94
C PRO A 179 -2.67 -12.62 26.15
N ASP A 180 -3.81 -13.31 26.17
CA ASP A 180 -5.02 -12.92 25.41
C ASP A 180 -5.55 -11.54 25.80
N VAL A 181 -5.33 -11.13 27.05
CA VAL A 181 -5.62 -9.78 27.54
C VAL A 181 -4.87 -8.72 26.72
N PHE A 182 -3.59 -8.94 26.41
CA PHE A 182 -2.80 -8.00 25.61
C PHE A 182 -3.38 -7.86 24.19
N HIS A 183 -3.77 -8.97 23.58
CA HIS A 183 -4.36 -8.97 22.24
C HIS A 183 -5.69 -8.24 22.19
N ARG A 184 -6.57 -8.45 23.17
CA ARG A 184 -7.87 -7.78 23.26
C ARG A 184 -7.72 -6.28 23.50
N LEU A 185 -6.82 -5.87 24.39
CA LEU A 185 -6.49 -4.46 24.60
C LEU A 185 -5.89 -3.82 23.35
N SER A 186 -5.04 -4.55 22.63
CA SER A 186 -4.47 -4.10 21.36
C SER A 186 -5.54 -3.96 20.28
N THR A 187 -6.55 -4.84 20.24
CA THR A 187 -7.72 -4.69 19.35
C THR A 187 -8.51 -3.42 19.67
N ILE A 188 -8.74 -3.12 20.96
CA ILE A 188 -9.38 -1.85 21.39
C ILE A 188 -8.53 -0.65 20.97
N TYR A 189 -7.20 -0.72 21.16
CA TYR A 189 -6.27 0.31 20.69
C TYR A 189 -6.39 0.54 19.18
N VAL A 190 -6.49 -0.52 18.37
CA VAL A 190 -6.71 -0.41 16.91
C VAL A 190 -8.03 0.29 16.60
N TYR A 191 -9.13 -0.04 17.30
CA TYR A 191 -10.41 0.66 17.11
C TYR A 191 -10.33 2.15 17.44
N LEU A 192 -9.68 2.51 18.55
CA LEU A 192 -9.45 3.91 18.89
C LEU A 192 -8.60 4.62 17.81
N SER A 193 -7.53 3.96 17.37
CA SER A 193 -6.61 4.47 16.35
C SER A 193 -7.31 4.74 15.02
N GLU A 194 -8.27 3.90 14.63
CA GLU A 194 -8.89 3.99 13.32
C GLU A 194 -10.21 4.75 13.31
N LEU A 195 -10.95 4.77 14.42
CA LEU A 195 -12.29 5.38 14.48
C LEU A 195 -12.33 6.72 15.23
N VAL A 196 -11.45 6.94 16.22
CA VAL A 196 -11.52 8.10 17.12
C VAL A 196 -10.38 9.08 16.85
N VAL A 197 -9.13 8.62 16.92
CA VAL A 197 -7.95 9.49 16.76
C VAL A 197 -7.88 10.20 15.40
N PRO A 198 -8.37 9.65 14.26
CA PRO A 198 -8.30 10.35 12.98
C PRO A 198 -9.06 11.68 12.96
N TRP A 199 -10.09 11.85 13.80
CA TRP A 199 -10.82 13.13 13.91
C TRP A 199 -9.93 14.26 14.44
N LEU A 200 -8.91 13.92 15.22
CA LEU A 200 -7.94 14.87 15.77
C LEU A 200 -7.03 15.46 14.68
N PHE A 201 -6.98 14.87 13.48
CA PHE A 201 -6.18 15.38 12.36
C PHE A 201 -6.63 16.79 11.92
N PHE A 202 -7.91 17.11 12.16
CA PHE A 202 -8.52 18.39 11.82
C PHE A 202 -8.55 19.37 13.00
N ALA A 203 -7.96 19.00 14.15
CA ALA A 203 -7.92 19.88 15.31
C ALA A 203 -7.09 21.16 15.03
N PRO A 204 -7.57 22.34 15.44
CA PRO A 204 -6.81 23.58 15.27
C PRO A 204 -5.55 23.61 16.15
N SER A 205 -5.59 22.95 17.31
CA SER A 205 -4.45 22.85 18.23
C SER A 205 -3.33 21.98 17.66
N ARG A 206 -2.11 22.53 17.62
CA ARG A 206 -0.87 21.84 17.21
C ARG A 206 -0.57 20.64 18.11
N THR A 207 -0.66 20.82 19.42
CA THR A 207 -0.41 19.78 20.43
C THR A 207 -1.32 18.57 20.25
N VAL A 208 -2.60 18.78 19.91
CA VAL A 208 -3.55 17.69 19.64
C VAL A 208 -3.20 16.94 18.36
N ARG A 209 -2.79 17.65 17.29
CA ARG A 209 -2.33 17.00 16.06
C ARG A 209 -1.04 16.20 16.29
N ARG A 210 -0.07 16.73 17.05
CA ARG A 210 1.16 16.01 17.45
C ARG A 210 0.83 14.72 18.20
N PHE A 211 -0.11 14.76 19.15
CA PHE A 211 -0.59 13.56 19.84
C PHE A 211 -1.13 12.51 18.85
N ALA A 212 -1.96 12.94 17.89
CA ALA A 212 -2.51 12.05 16.88
C ALA A 212 -1.43 11.47 15.95
N VAL A 213 -0.39 12.24 15.60
CA VAL A 213 0.76 11.77 14.82
C VAL A 213 1.50 10.69 15.59
N TRP A 214 1.95 10.95 16.82
CA TRP A 214 2.75 9.98 17.60
C TRP A 214 1.97 8.70 17.93
N TRP A 215 0.65 8.83 18.16
CA TRP A 215 -0.24 7.68 18.30
C TRP A 215 -0.21 6.76 17.06
N HIS A 216 -0.33 7.34 15.87
CA HIS A 216 -0.28 6.57 14.63
C HIS A 216 1.13 6.11 14.25
N VAL A 217 2.17 6.86 14.62
CA VAL A 217 3.56 6.41 14.49
C VAL A 217 3.76 5.12 15.26
N PHE A 218 3.31 5.06 16.52
CA PHE A 218 3.37 3.83 17.32
C PHE A 218 2.62 2.67 16.66
N LEU A 219 1.41 2.91 16.14
CA LEU A 219 0.65 1.89 15.41
C LEU A 219 1.44 1.35 14.19
N HIS A 220 1.94 2.25 13.33
CA HIS A 220 2.59 1.86 12.09
C HIS A 220 3.97 1.22 12.29
N LEU A 221 4.72 1.61 13.34
CA LEU A 221 5.95 0.92 13.72
C LEU A 221 5.67 -0.53 14.13
N ASN A 222 4.60 -0.77 14.89
CA ASN A 222 4.18 -2.13 15.23
C ASN A 222 3.73 -2.92 14.00
N ILE A 223 3.02 -2.30 13.05
CA ILE A 223 2.63 -2.93 11.78
C ILE A 223 3.87 -3.35 10.98
N ILE A 224 4.86 -2.46 10.82
CA ILE A 224 6.13 -2.75 10.13
C ILE A 224 6.89 -3.86 10.86
N GLY A 225 6.91 -3.84 12.19
CA GLY A 225 7.57 -4.85 13.01
C GLY A 225 6.96 -6.22 12.79
N CYS A 226 5.63 -6.35 12.81
CA CYS A 226 4.93 -7.64 12.75
C CYS A 226 4.82 -8.23 11.35
N GLY A 227 4.69 -7.40 10.31
CA GLY A 227 4.40 -7.87 8.96
C GLY A 227 4.94 -6.97 7.87
N ASN A 228 5.32 -7.58 6.75
CA ASN A 228 5.74 -6.85 5.56
C ASN A 228 4.53 -6.49 4.68
N TYR A 229 4.17 -5.21 4.69
CA TYR A 229 3.16 -4.60 3.80
C TYR A 229 3.81 -3.67 2.76
N GLY A 230 5.10 -3.88 2.48
CA GLY A 230 5.91 -3.08 1.58
C GLY A 230 6.02 -1.63 2.06
N PHE A 231 5.80 -0.71 1.13
CA PHE A 231 5.88 0.73 1.39
C PHE A 231 4.58 1.35 1.92
N LEU A 232 3.57 0.55 2.28
CA LEU A 232 2.28 1.07 2.78
C LEU A 232 2.45 1.87 4.08
N SER A 233 3.03 1.27 5.11
CA SER A 233 3.22 1.94 6.41
C SER A 233 4.14 3.15 6.31
N PRO A 234 5.30 3.10 5.63
CA PRO A 234 6.11 4.30 5.37
C PRO A 234 5.35 5.41 4.66
N LEU A 235 4.52 5.07 3.66
CA LEU A 235 3.72 6.06 2.96
C LEU A 235 2.72 6.74 3.89
N VAL A 236 2.07 5.98 4.78
CA VAL A 236 1.17 6.55 5.78
C VAL A 236 1.93 7.44 6.76
N LEU A 237 3.10 7.01 7.24
CA LEU A 237 3.98 7.82 8.09
C LEU A 237 4.38 9.14 7.39
N THR A 238 4.73 9.11 6.11
CA THR A 238 5.00 10.31 5.31
C THR A 238 3.77 11.22 5.19
N LEU A 239 2.57 10.65 5.00
CA LEU A 239 1.33 11.43 4.96
C LEU A 239 0.99 12.07 6.31
N LEU A 240 1.36 11.45 7.43
CA LEU A 240 1.17 12.04 8.76
C LEU A 240 1.99 13.32 8.96
N VAL A 241 3.06 13.54 8.19
CA VAL A 241 3.82 14.80 8.21
C VAL A 241 2.92 15.99 7.82
N ALA A 242 1.88 15.79 7.02
CA ALA A 242 0.93 16.86 6.69
C ALA A 242 0.17 17.43 7.91
N LEU A 243 0.20 16.75 9.07
CA LEU A 243 -0.42 17.22 10.31
C LEU A 243 0.49 18.16 11.11
N LEU A 244 1.79 18.15 10.81
CA LEU A 244 2.81 18.92 11.49
C LEU A 244 2.98 20.30 10.83
N ASP A 245 3.35 21.28 11.63
CA ASP A 245 3.61 22.65 11.20
C ASP A 245 5.12 22.88 11.01
N ASP A 246 5.54 23.92 10.28
CA ASP A 246 6.97 24.18 10.01
C ASP A 246 7.81 24.41 11.29
N GLU A 247 7.18 24.79 12.40
CA GLU A 247 7.80 24.98 13.72
C GLU A 247 8.00 23.64 14.46
N ASP A 248 7.42 22.55 13.96
CA ASP A 248 7.67 21.20 14.44
C ASP A 248 9.02 20.74 13.84
N GLU A 249 10.13 21.12 14.47
CA GLU A 249 11.47 20.65 14.09
C GLU A 249 11.56 19.11 14.23
N LEU A 250 11.22 18.39 13.17
CA LEU A 250 11.16 16.93 13.10
C LEU A 250 12.52 16.23 13.25
N VAL A 251 13.62 16.97 13.08
CA VAL A 251 14.99 16.44 13.12
C VAL A 251 15.84 17.44 13.91
N VAL A 252 16.12 17.07 15.16
CA VAL A 252 17.18 17.58 16.04
C VAL A 252 17.12 19.08 16.38
N THR A 253 16.42 19.41 17.47
CA THR A 253 17.03 20.13 18.59
C THR A 253 16.37 19.76 19.93
N ALA A 254 16.47 18.49 20.34
CA ALA A 254 16.30 18.14 21.77
C ALA A 254 17.38 18.79 22.68
N ALA A 255 18.37 19.48 22.09
CA ALA A 255 19.51 20.10 22.78
C ALA A 255 19.55 21.64 22.71
N ARG A 256 18.59 22.31 22.04
CA ARG A 256 18.44 23.77 22.16
C ARG A 256 17.09 24.05 22.80
N GLN A 257 17.11 24.19 24.12
CA GLN A 257 16.12 25.01 24.81
C GLN A 257 16.24 26.44 24.27
N THR A 258 15.60 26.72 23.15
CA THR A 258 15.21 28.08 22.83
C THR A 258 14.05 28.40 23.73
N ASN A 259 14.28 29.28 24.71
CA ASN A 259 13.23 29.94 25.47
C ASN A 259 12.29 30.66 24.47
N SER A 260 11.23 29.98 24.03
CA SER A 260 10.21 30.57 23.16
C SER A 260 8.96 30.88 23.96
N THR A 261 8.42 32.06 23.68
CA THR A 261 7.41 32.80 24.44
C THR A 261 5.96 32.32 24.22
N ASP A 262 5.72 31.04 23.90
CA ASP A 262 4.38 30.51 23.54
C ASP A 262 3.78 29.52 24.56
N ASP A 263 4.09 29.75 25.85
CA ASP A 263 3.77 28.85 26.96
C ASP A 263 2.25 28.71 27.21
N SER A 264 1.40 29.64 26.76
CA SER A 264 -0.07 29.59 27.03
C SER A 264 -0.84 28.69 26.06
N ALA A 265 -0.55 28.76 24.75
CA ALA A 265 -1.21 27.96 23.72
C ALA A 265 -0.87 26.46 23.86
N ASP A 266 0.40 26.17 24.15
CA ASP A 266 0.87 24.80 24.42
C ASP A 266 0.32 24.23 25.73
N ARG A 267 0.14 25.05 26.78
CA ARG A 267 -0.54 24.63 28.02
C ARG A 267 -2.01 24.27 27.80
N TYR A 268 -2.74 25.06 26.99
CA TYR A 268 -4.13 24.73 26.65
C TYR A 268 -4.20 23.44 25.82
N GLY A 269 -3.33 23.30 24.82
CA GLY A 269 -3.20 22.07 24.03
C GLY A 269 -2.93 20.83 24.89
N GLY A 270 -2.01 20.94 25.86
CA GLY A 270 -1.70 19.85 26.80
C GLY A 270 -2.88 19.47 27.70
N ARG A 271 -3.67 20.45 28.19
CA ARG A 271 -4.90 20.17 28.94
C ARG A 271 -5.94 19.46 28.07
N LEU A 272 -6.07 19.88 26.81
CA LEU A 272 -6.99 19.28 25.86
C LEU A 272 -6.60 17.84 25.53
N VAL A 273 -5.31 17.54 25.34
CA VAL A 273 -4.82 16.17 25.14
C VAL A 273 -5.16 15.30 26.36
N LYS A 274 -4.89 15.78 27.59
CA LYS A 274 -5.26 15.04 28.81
C LYS A 274 -6.76 14.76 28.90
N ALA A 275 -7.59 15.74 28.56
CA ALA A 275 -9.04 15.57 28.55
C ALA A 275 -9.48 14.54 27.48
N ILE A 276 -8.92 14.61 26.26
CA ILE A 276 -9.20 13.64 25.19
C ILE A 276 -8.76 12.24 25.60
N SER A 277 -7.56 12.08 26.17
CA SER A 277 -7.07 10.78 26.64
C SER A 277 -7.96 10.21 27.74
N LEU A 278 -8.40 11.03 28.69
CA LEU A 278 -9.35 10.61 29.73
C LEU A 278 -10.69 10.18 29.12
N LEU A 279 -11.22 10.96 28.17
CA LEU A 279 -12.47 10.61 27.46
C LEU A 279 -12.33 9.32 26.67
N MET A 280 -11.18 9.06 26.05
CA MET A 280 -10.92 7.79 25.36
C MET A 280 -10.89 6.61 26.34
N VAL A 281 -10.24 6.75 27.49
CA VAL A 281 -10.20 5.69 28.52
C VAL A 281 -11.60 5.43 29.08
N VAL A 282 -12.33 6.48 29.47
CA VAL A 282 -13.71 6.36 29.98
C VAL A 282 -14.63 5.80 28.90
N GLY A 283 -14.51 6.27 27.65
CA GLY A 283 -15.29 5.76 26.53
C GLY A 283 -15.02 4.28 26.27
N SER A 284 -13.75 3.85 26.28
CA SER A 284 -13.41 2.43 26.18
C SER A 284 -13.97 1.62 27.34
N TRP A 285 -13.92 2.12 28.57
CA TRP A 285 -14.53 1.45 29.73
C TRP A 285 -16.05 1.29 29.60
N LEU A 286 -16.75 2.29 29.04
CA LEU A 286 -18.19 2.24 28.81
C LEU A 286 -18.57 1.31 27.64
N CYS A 287 -17.76 1.31 26.57
CA CYS A 287 -18.02 0.53 25.36
C CYS A 287 -17.57 -0.93 25.46
N PHE A 288 -16.65 -1.26 26.36
CA PHE A 288 -16.10 -2.61 26.52
C PHE A 288 -16.18 -3.03 27.99
N SER A 289 -17.06 -3.99 28.31
CA SER A 289 -17.19 -4.52 29.65
C SER A 289 -15.96 -5.36 30.02
N VAL A 290 -15.58 -5.28 31.29
CA VAL A 290 -14.51 -6.11 31.86
C VAL A 290 -15.15 -7.22 32.68
N GLY A 291 -14.98 -8.46 32.23
CA GLY A 291 -15.36 -9.66 32.96
C GLY A 291 -14.14 -10.43 33.43
N VAL A 292 -14.37 -11.44 34.26
CA VAL A 292 -13.37 -12.45 34.61
C VAL A 292 -13.89 -13.79 34.11
N SER A 293 -13.09 -14.48 33.30
CA SER A 293 -13.41 -15.83 32.83
C SER A 293 -13.52 -16.76 34.03
N LYS A 294 -14.63 -17.52 34.11
CA LYS A 294 -14.85 -18.49 35.20
C LYS A 294 -13.89 -19.68 35.16
N ASP A 295 -13.33 -19.97 33.98
CA ASP A 295 -12.51 -21.16 33.75
C ASP A 295 -11.03 -20.93 34.08
N ASP A 296 -10.48 -19.77 33.69
CA ASP A 296 -9.03 -19.50 33.79
C ASP A 296 -8.67 -18.28 34.65
N GLY A 297 -9.67 -17.57 35.21
CA GLY A 297 -9.47 -16.34 35.98
C GLY A 297 -8.94 -15.14 35.18
N GLN A 298 -8.82 -15.25 33.85
CA GLN A 298 -8.32 -14.18 32.99
C GLN A 298 -9.38 -13.09 32.73
N LEU A 299 -8.91 -11.86 32.51
CA LEU A 299 -9.77 -10.74 32.14
C LEU A 299 -10.37 -10.95 30.74
N THR A 300 -11.68 -10.84 30.63
CA THR A 300 -12.42 -10.88 29.37
C THR A 300 -12.95 -9.50 29.04
N PHE A 301 -12.86 -9.14 27.76
CA PHE A 301 -13.38 -7.87 27.25
C PHE A 301 -14.44 -8.16 26.21
N GLN A 302 -15.61 -7.53 26.32
CA GLN A 302 -16.67 -7.67 25.32
C GLN A 302 -17.34 -6.33 25.03
N PRO A 303 -17.72 -6.06 23.76
CA PRO A 303 -18.52 -4.88 23.43
C PRO A 303 -19.84 -4.85 24.22
N THR A 304 -20.19 -3.71 24.80
CA THR A 304 -21.45 -3.49 25.53
C THR A 304 -22.59 -3.02 24.64
N PHE A 305 -22.31 -2.82 23.35
CA PHE A 305 -23.23 -2.27 22.36
C PHE A 305 -23.60 -3.32 21.30
N THR A 306 -24.78 -3.16 20.69
CA THR A 306 -25.24 -4.04 19.61
C THR A 306 -24.69 -3.63 18.25
N GLN A 307 -24.77 -4.53 17.27
CA GLN A 307 -24.40 -4.22 15.89
C GLN A 307 -25.22 -3.06 15.32
N ASP A 308 -26.53 -2.99 15.61
CA ASP A 308 -27.39 -1.90 15.14
C ASP A 308 -27.00 -0.55 15.74
N GLN A 309 -26.66 -0.51 17.03
CA GLN A 309 -26.16 0.70 17.69
C GLN A 309 -24.85 1.17 17.03
N TYR A 310 -23.92 0.24 16.78
CA TYR A 310 -22.67 0.55 16.07
C TYR A 310 -22.94 1.10 14.67
N LEU A 311 -23.81 0.44 13.89
CA LEU A 311 -24.15 0.88 12.53
C LEU A 311 -24.79 2.27 12.53
N ASN A 312 -25.67 2.59 13.48
CA ASN A 312 -26.28 3.92 13.60
C ASN A 312 -25.24 5.02 13.89
N VAL A 313 -24.31 4.76 14.82
CA VAL A 313 -23.19 5.69 15.09
C VAL A 313 -22.32 5.85 13.86
N MET A 314 -21.97 4.74 13.20
CA MET A 314 -21.13 4.76 12.01
C MET A 314 -21.77 5.52 10.84
N GLN A 315 -23.07 5.40 10.64
CA GLN A 315 -23.81 6.20 9.64
C GLN A 315 -23.68 7.71 9.91
N THR A 316 -23.81 8.11 11.18
CA THR A 316 -23.63 9.50 11.60
C THR A 316 -22.20 9.98 11.33
N MET A 317 -21.20 9.18 11.70
CA MET A 317 -19.78 9.50 11.49
C MET A 317 -19.43 9.64 9.99
N ILE A 318 -19.90 8.72 9.14
CA ILE A 318 -19.66 8.75 7.69
C ILE A 318 -20.30 9.98 7.04
N ARG A 319 -21.45 10.45 7.55
CA ARG A 319 -22.10 11.67 7.05
C ARG A 319 -21.43 12.94 7.59
N ALA A 320 -20.98 12.93 8.84
CA ALA A 320 -20.37 14.08 9.48
C ALA A 320 -18.95 14.40 8.98
N ALA A 321 -18.14 13.38 8.67
CA ALA A 321 -16.74 13.59 8.31
C ALA A 321 -16.54 14.45 7.04
N PRO A 322 -17.25 14.20 5.92
CA PRO A 322 -17.18 15.09 4.76
C PRO A 322 -17.67 16.50 5.05
N LEU A 323 -18.71 16.68 5.88
CA LEU A 323 -19.23 18.01 6.22
C LEU A 323 -18.19 18.84 6.97
N LEU A 324 -17.50 18.24 7.95
CA LEU A 324 -16.40 18.89 8.67
C LEU A 324 -15.31 19.36 7.70
N VAL A 325 -14.84 18.48 6.82
CA VAL A 325 -13.78 18.81 5.86
C VAL A 325 -14.26 19.85 4.85
N PHE A 326 -15.50 19.80 4.40
CA PHE A 326 -16.07 20.78 3.49
C PHE A 326 -16.09 22.19 4.11
N VAL A 327 -16.52 22.33 5.38
CA VAL A 327 -16.49 23.62 6.08
C VAL A 327 -15.06 24.16 6.17
N LEU A 328 -14.09 23.31 6.51
CA LEU A 328 -12.67 23.70 6.54
C LEU A 328 -12.16 24.08 5.15
N LEU A 329 -12.57 23.37 4.11
CA LEU A 329 -12.21 23.63 2.71
C LEU A 329 -12.73 25.00 2.26
N VAL A 330 -14.00 25.29 2.52
CA VAL A 330 -14.63 26.59 2.23
C VAL A 330 -13.93 27.70 3.00
N LYS A 331 -13.62 27.50 4.29
CA LYS A 331 -12.87 28.48 5.09
C LYS A 331 -11.50 28.80 4.45
N GLN A 332 -10.75 27.79 4.03
CA GLN A 332 -9.44 28.02 3.37
C GLN A 332 -9.59 28.67 2.00
N PHE A 333 -10.63 28.31 1.24
CA PHE A 333 -10.94 28.94 -0.03
C PHE A 333 -11.30 30.42 0.12
N LEU A 334 -12.14 30.79 1.09
CA LEU A 334 -12.48 32.19 1.37
C LEU A 334 -11.24 33.01 1.78
N LYS A 335 -10.36 32.42 2.61
CA LYS A 335 -9.08 33.05 2.99
C LYS A 335 -8.16 33.31 1.79
N LEU A 336 -8.13 32.38 0.83
CA LEU A 336 -7.38 32.52 -0.40
C LEU A 336 -7.95 33.62 -1.32
N LEU A 337 -9.29 33.73 -1.40
CA LEU A 337 -9.94 34.79 -2.17
C LEU A 337 -9.69 36.16 -1.57
N SER A 338 -9.69 36.28 -0.24
CA SER A 338 -9.45 37.55 0.45
C SER A 338 -8.00 38.03 0.37
N SER A 339 -7.05 37.18 -0.01
CA SER A 339 -5.63 37.51 -0.08
C SER A 339 -5.16 37.88 -1.50
N GLN A 340 -6.06 38.18 -2.43
CA GLN A 340 -5.72 38.57 -3.79
C GLN A 340 -5.54 40.10 -3.91
N ASP A 341 -4.43 40.53 -4.49
CA ASP A 341 -4.09 41.95 -4.68
C ASP A 341 -4.96 42.62 -5.76
N SER A 342 -5.21 43.93 -5.60
CA SER A 342 -5.87 44.77 -6.62
C SER A 342 -4.89 45.17 -7.73
N VAL A 343 -5.38 45.23 -8.97
CA VAL A 343 -4.54 45.48 -10.16
C VAL A 343 -4.53 46.98 -10.50
N GLY A 344 -3.33 47.56 -10.68
CA GLY A 344 -3.14 48.95 -11.09
C GLY A 344 -2.69 49.21 -12.53
N SER A 345 -2.33 48.18 -13.33
CA SER A 345 -1.85 48.34 -14.72
C SER A 345 -2.27 47.20 -15.65
N LEU A 346 -2.25 47.41 -16.98
CA LEU A 346 -2.64 46.42 -17.99
C LEU A 346 -1.72 45.18 -18.02
N ALA A 347 -0.40 45.38 -17.90
CA ALA A 347 0.58 44.29 -17.87
C ALA A 347 0.47 43.46 -16.58
N GLU A 348 0.24 44.12 -15.44
CA GLU A 348 -0.07 43.43 -14.19
C GLU A 348 -1.43 42.71 -14.28
N GLY A 349 -2.38 43.26 -15.04
CA GLY A 349 -3.68 42.64 -15.33
C GLY A 349 -3.56 41.30 -16.07
N MET A 350 -2.77 41.22 -17.14
CA MET A 350 -2.56 39.94 -17.85
C MET A 350 -1.84 38.92 -16.97
N ARG A 351 -0.84 39.34 -16.20
CA ARG A 351 -0.12 38.48 -15.25
C ARG A 351 -1.05 37.97 -14.14
N GLN A 352 -1.90 38.85 -13.60
CA GLN A 352 -2.86 38.50 -12.56
C GLN A 352 -3.98 37.60 -13.10
N PHE A 353 -4.43 37.80 -14.34
CA PHE A 353 -5.39 36.91 -15.00
C PHE A 353 -4.84 35.49 -15.12
N SER A 354 -3.59 35.31 -15.60
CA SER A 354 -2.96 33.99 -15.72
C SER A 354 -2.81 33.30 -14.35
N LYS A 355 -2.40 34.04 -13.31
CA LYS A 355 -2.34 33.54 -11.93
C LYS A 355 -3.73 33.11 -11.43
N ASN A 356 -4.73 33.96 -11.60
CA ASN A 356 -6.11 33.69 -11.19
C ASN A 356 -6.70 32.48 -11.92
N LEU A 357 -6.39 32.32 -13.21
CA LEU A 357 -6.81 31.16 -13.99
C LEU A 357 -6.17 29.86 -13.49
N GLY A 358 -4.86 29.87 -13.22
CA GLY A 358 -4.17 28.71 -12.62
C GLY A 358 -4.73 28.35 -11.24
N LEU A 359 -5.06 29.35 -10.43
CA LEU A 359 -5.68 29.18 -9.13
C LEU A 359 -7.10 28.62 -9.23
N LEU A 360 -7.88 29.13 -10.20
CA LEU A 360 -9.24 28.64 -10.48
C LEU A 360 -9.21 27.17 -10.89
N ILE A 361 -8.33 26.78 -11.81
CA ILE A 361 -8.17 25.39 -12.25
C ILE A 361 -7.79 24.50 -11.06
N SER A 362 -6.79 24.91 -10.27
CA SER A 362 -6.33 24.15 -9.09
C SER A 362 -7.45 23.99 -8.05
N THR A 363 -8.25 25.03 -7.85
CA THR A 363 -9.42 25.00 -6.95
C THR A 363 -10.48 24.04 -7.48
N ILE A 364 -10.84 24.11 -8.77
CA ILE A 364 -11.83 23.21 -9.39
C ILE A 364 -11.38 21.75 -9.24
N VAL A 365 -10.11 21.47 -9.49
CA VAL A 365 -9.51 20.14 -9.31
C VAL A 365 -9.60 19.71 -7.85
N ALA A 366 -9.18 20.55 -6.90
CA ALA A 366 -9.23 20.25 -5.47
C ALA A 366 -10.65 19.91 -4.98
N PHE A 367 -11.65 20.72 -5.34
CA PHE A 367 -13.04 20.47 -4.98
C PHE A 367 -13.59 19.21 -5.67
N THR A 368 -13.22 18.97 -6.92
CA THR A 368 -13.64 17.76 -7.66
C THR A 368 -13.07 16.50 -7.01
N VAL A 369 -11.79 16.48 -6.65
CA VAL A 369 -11.17 15.37 -5.92
C VAL A 369 -11.86 15.16 -4.58
N PHE A 370 -12.12 16.24 -3.84
CA PHE A 370 -12.85 16.17 -2.57
C PHE A 370 -14.24 15.56 -2.74
N PHE A 371 -15.11 16.12 -3.59
CA PHE A 371 -16.47 15.63 -3.77
C PHE A 371 -16.51 14.20 -4.32
N MET A 372 -15.61 13.84 -5.25
CA MET A 372 -15.55 12.48 -5.77
C MET A 372 -15.04 11.48 -4.72
N SER A 373 -14.21 11.91 -3.77
CA SER A 373 -13.75 11.07 -2.65
C SER A 373 -14.83 10.77 -1.61
N ILE A 374 -15.94 11.51 -1.61
CA ILE A 374 -17.13 11.20 -0.80
C ILE A 374 -17.77 9.90 -1.27
N VAL A 375 -17.77 9.60 -2.58
CA VAL A 375 -18.39 8.39 -3.14
C VAL A 375 -17.83 7.09 -2.54
N PRO A 376 -16.50 6.82 -2.55
CA PRO A 376 -15.96 5.61 -1.92
C PRO A 376 -16.05 5.66 -0.38
N HIS A 377 -15.99 6.85 0.24
CA HIS A 377 -16.15 6.99 1.69
C HIS A 377 -17.57 6.62 2.14
N SER A 378 -18.59 7.03 1.40
CA SER A 378 -19.99 6.73 1.74
C SER A 378 -20.33 5.24 1.50
N ARG A 379 -19.56 4.54 0.66
CA ARG A 379 -19.68 3.09 0.42
C ARG A 379 -19.11 2.22 1.53
N LEU A 380 -18.52 2.81 2.58
CA LEU A 380 -18.07 2.04 3.74
C LEU A 380 -19.24 1.29 4.40
N LEU A 381 -20.42 1.90 4.41
CA LEU A 381 -21.67 1.27 4.80
C LEU A 381 -22.66 1.25 3.63
N PRO A 382 -23.41 0.15 3.42
CA PRO A 382 -24.44 0.09 2.38
C PRO A 382 -25.52 1.18 2.53
N SER A 383 -25.92 1.51 3.76
CA SER A 383 -26.97 2.50 4.06
C SER A 383 -26.58 3.95 3.77
N THR A 384 -25.30 4.24 3.59
CA THR A 384 -24.77 5.57 3.24
C THR A 384 -24.27 5.65 1.80
N ALA A 385 -24.34 4.55 1.03
CA ALA A 385 -23.79 4.50 -0.31
C ALA A 385 -24.49 5.48 -1.25
N VAL A 386 -23.70 6.32 -1.93
CA VAL A 386 -24.23 7.20 -2.98
C VAL A 386 -24.63 6.34 -4.19
N THR A 387 -25.92 6.35 -4.52
CA THR A 387 -26.51 5.57 -5.62
C THR A 387 -26.66 6.34 -6.93
N SER A 388 -26.37 7.65 -6.94
CA SER A 388 -26.46 8.48 -8.14
C SER A 388 -25.59 7.93 -9.28
N PRO A 389 -26.18 7.60 -10.46
CA PRO A 389 -25.42 7.07 -11.60
C PRO A 389 -24.38 8.06 -12.13
N VAL A 390 -24.70 9.36 -12.11
CA VAL A 390 -23.81 10.42 -12.59
C VAL A 390 -22.55 10.50 -11.73
N MET A 391 -22.72 10.55 -10.41
CA MET A 391 -21.59 10.59 -9.47
C MET A 391 -20.78 9.29 -9.52
N THR A 392 -21.45 8.14 -9.65
CA THR A 392 -20.77 6.85 -9.76
C THR A 392 -19.95 6.74 -11.05
N ARG A 393 -20.44 7.28 -12.17
CA ARG A 393 -19.70 7.32 -13.44
C ARG A 393 -18.50 8.27 -13.36
N ALA A 394 -18.69 9.48 -12.80
CA ALA A 394 -17.61 10.45 -12.60
C ALA A 394 -16.52 9.89 -11.67
N TYR A 395 -16.90 9.28 -10.55
CA TYR A 395 -16.00 8.55 -9.67
C TYR A 395 -15.26 7.44 -10.43
N GLY A 396 -15.95 6.65 -11.26
CA GLY A 396 -15.33 5.58 -12.06
C GLY A 396 -14.22 6.09 -13.00
N GLY A 397 -14.35 7.31 -13.51
CA GLY A 397 -13.30 8.00 -14.28
C GLY A 397 -12.05 8.26 -13.43
N LEU A 398 -12.20 8.97 -12.31
CA LEU A 398 -11.08 9.31 -11.43
C LEU A 398 -10.46 8.09 -10.73
N HIS A 399 -11.27 7.10 -10.38
CA HIS A 399 -10.80 5.84 -9.82
C HIS A 399 -9.95 5.06 -10.81
N SER A 400 -10.31 5.06 -12.10
CA SER A 400 -9.48 4.44 -13.14
C SER A 400 -8.15 5.15 -13.39
N LEU A 401 -8.04 6.41 -12.97
CA LEU A 401 -6.79 7.17 -12.95
C LEU A 401 -6.09 7.12 -11.59
N TYR A 402 -6.61 6.36 -10.62
CA TYR A 402 -6.12 6.30 -9.24
C TYR A 402 -6.09 7.64 -8.49
N VAL A 403 -6.83 8.64 -8.97
CA VAL A 403 -6.94 9.96 -8.35
C VAL A 403 -7.87 9.92 -7.12
N VAL A 404 -8.83 8.99 -7.10
CA VAL A 404 -9.73 8.79 -5.96
C VAL A 404 -9.98 7.29 -5.78
N ASN A 405 -9.62 6.73 -4.63
CA ASN A 405 -9.69 5.29 -4.40
C ASN A 405 -10.51 4.88 -3.17
N GLN A 406 -10.80 3.58 -3.11
CA GLN A 406 -11.46 2.91 -1.99
C GLN A 406 -10.46 2.09 -1.17
N TYR A 407 -10.62 2.12 0.15
CA TYR A 407 -9.72 1.49 1.13
C TYR A 407 -10.47 0.53 2.07
N GLY A 408 -9.73 -0.31 2.80
CA GLY A 408 -10.25 -1.11 3.93
C GLY A 408 -10.96 -2.43 3.58
N ARG A 409 -11.31 -2.67 2.31
CA ARG A 409 -12.18 -3.81 1.92
C ARG A 409 -11.67 -5.19 2.36
N HIS A 410 -10.35 -5.38 2.42
CA HIS A 410 -9.71 -6.63 2.83
C HIS A 410 -9.87 -6.96 4.33
N LEU A 411 -10.29 -5.99 5.15
CA LEU A 411 -10.46 -6.15 6.60
C LEU A 411 -11.89 -6.51 7.02
N THR A 412 -12.82 -6.54 6.06
CA THR A 412 -14.21 -6.95 6.28
C THR A 412 -14.33 -8.38 6.79
N LYS A 413 -13.43 -9.29 6.41
CA LYS A 413 -13.48 -10.67 6.87
C LYS A 413 -12.13 -11.13 7.33
N MET A 414 -11.98 -11.23 8.64
CA MET A 414 -10.78 -11.77 9.24
C MET A 414 -10.64 -13.26 8.89
N ARG A 415 -9.43 -13.69 8.49
CA ARG A 415 -9.19 -15.09 8.14
C ARG A 415 -9.17 -15.92 9.43
N PRO A 416 -9.93 -17.03 9.51
CA PRO A 416 -9.96 -17.85 10.71
C PRO A 416 -8.72 -18.73 10.88
N MET A 417 -7.95 -18.94 9.80
CA MET A 417 -6.72 -19.74 9.78
C MET A 417 -5.79 -19.24 8.68
N ARG A 418 -4.49 -19.51 8.79
CA ARG A 418 -3.52 -19.21 7.73
C ARG A 418 -3.56 -20.33 6.70
N ARG A 419 -3.82 -19.96 5.45
CA ARG A 419 -3.77 -20.86 4.30
C ARG A 419 -2.64 -20.44 3.39
N GLU A 420 -1.81 -21.39 3.01
CA GLU A 420 -0.68 -21.18 2.12
C GLU A 420 -0.80 -22.07 0.90
N ILE A 421 -0.60 -21.48 -0.27
CA ILE A 421 -0.45 -22.22 -1.51
C ILE A 421 1.04 -22.54 -1.66
N ILE A 422 1.36 -23.81 -1.87
CA ILE A 422 2.72 -24.33 -2.07
C ILE A 422 2.79 -24.89 -3.50
N LEU A 423 3.85 -24.51 -4.22
CA LEU A 423 4.12 -25.02 -5.55
C LEU A 423 4.99 -26.27 -5.41
N GLU A 424 4.62 -27.34 -6.11
CA GLU A 424 5.31 -28.61 -6.03
C GLU A 424 5.62 -29.11 -7.45
N TYR A 425 6.76 -29.77 -7.62
CA TYR A 425 7.19 -30.36 -8.89
C TYR A 425 7.58 -31.83 -8.73
N GLY A 426 7.52 -32.58 -9.83
CA GLY A 426 7.90 -33.98 -9.88
C GLY A 426 7.98 -34.52 -11.30
N ASP A 427 8.67 -35.64 -11.47
CA ASP A 427 8.86 -36.30 -12.77
C ASP A 427 7.83 -37.41 -13.04
N GLU A 428 7.21 -37.91 -11.98
CA GLU A 428 6.20 -38.97 -12.03
C GLU A 428 4.98 -38.59 -11.20
N LEU A 429 3.77 -38.87 -11.70
CA LEU A 429 2.51 -38.52 -11.03
C LEU A 429 2.38 -39.13 -9.63
N ASN A 430 2.84 -40.39 -9.48
CA ASN A 430 2.80 -41.15 -8.22
C ASN A 430 4.14 -41.14 -7.48
N GLY A 431 5.09 -40.32 -7.91
CA GLY A 431 6.42 -40.23 -7.34
C GLY A 431 6.52 -39.29 -6.13
N THR A 432 7.76 -39.04 -5.70
CA THR A 432 8.05 -38.02 -4.69
C THR A 432 7.88 -36.63 -5.29
N TRP A 433 7.16 -35.77 -4.56
CA TRP A 433 6.97 -34.38 -4.93
C TRP A 433 7.92 -33.49 -4.13
N HIS A 434 8.58 -32.58 -4.82
CA HIS A 434 9.48 -31.60 -4.23
C HIS A 434 8.81 -30.22 -4.24
N GLU A 435 9.11 -29.39 -3.26
CA GLU A 435 8.50 -28.06 -3.12
C GLU A 435 9.41 -26.99 -3.68
N TYR A 436 8.84 -26.01 -4.39
CA TYR A 436 9.56 -24.79 -4.70
C TYR A 436 9.67 -23.91 -3.46
N GLY A 437 10.88 -23.42 -3.18
CA GLY A 437 11.12 -22.50 -2.08
C GLY A 437 10.71 -21.07 -2.41
N PHE A 438 10.19 -20.35 -1.42
CA PHE A 438 9.84 -18.94 -1.53
C PHE A 438 10.83 -18.06 -0.77
N GLN A 439 11.02 -16.81 -1.22
CA GLN A 439 11.98 -15.89 -0.64
C GLN A 439 11.44 -15.15 0.58
N TYR A 440 10.16 -14.74 0.56
CA TYR A 440 9.60 -13.82 1.56
C TYR A 440 8.31 -14.30 2.24
N LYS A 441 7.67 -15.38 1.76
CA LYS A 441 6.51 -15.98 2.46
C LYS A 441 6.87 -17.27 3.21
N PRO A 442 6.12 -17.63 4.26
CA PRO A 442 6.22 -18.96 4.88
C PRO A 442 5.88 -20.06 3.88
N TRP A 443 6.73 -21.09 3.80
CA TRP A 443 6.50 -22.26 2.92
C TRP A 443 7.01 -23.57 3.54
N THR A 444 8.08 -23.50 4.34
CA THR A 444 8.64 -24.61 5.10
C THR A 444 8.45 -24.43 6.60
N VAL A 445 8.60 -25.52 7.36
CA VAL A 445 8.68 -25.50 8.84
C VAL A 445 10.10 -25.23 9.33
N GLU A 446 11.10 -25.25 8.45
CA GLU A 446 12.49 -24.98 8.81
C GLU A 446 12.65 -23.55 9.32
N ARG A 447 13.22 -23.43 10.53
CA ARG A 447 13.29 -22.14 11.24
C ARG A 447 14.02 -21.06 10.44
N ALA A 448 15.12 -21.42 9.77
CA ALA A 448 15.95 -20.48 9.03
C ALA A 448 15.27 -19.86 7.80
N ALA A 449 14.25 -20.53 7.24
CA ALA A 449 13.61 -20.13 5.99
C ALA A 449 12.11 -19.82 6.11
N SER A 450 11.54 -19.91 7.31
CA SER A 450 10.08 -19.88 7.49
C SER A 450 9.46 -18.52 7.86
N LEU A 451 10.28 -17.55 8.30
CA LEU A 451 9.86 -16.16 8.58
C LEU A 451 10.92 -15.14 8.09
N PRO A 452 11.18 -15.08 6.77
CA PRO A 452 12.15 -14.14 6.20
C PRO A 452 11.73 -12.68 6.41
N TYR A 453 12.71 -11.81 6.68
CA TYR A 453 12.46 -10.40 6.98
C TYR A 453 12.79 -9.49 5.80
N GLY A 454 11.76 -9.04 5.08
CA GLY A 454 11.94 -8.14 3.92
C GLY A 454 11.99 -6.64 4.24
N TRP A 455 11.83 -6.22 5.50
CA TRP A 455 11.68 -4.80 5.90
C TRP A 455 10.65 -4.07 5.01
N LEU A 456 11.06 -2.99 4.32
CA LEU A 456 10.23 -2.19 3.41
C LEU A 456 10.24 -2.68 1.96
N HIS A 457 11.02 -3.72 1.65
CA HIS A 457 10.95 -4.36 0.34
C HIS A 457 9.58 -4.96 0.15
N PHE A 458 8.97 -4.71 -1.02
CA PHE A 458 7.66 -5.24 -1.31
C PHE A 458 7.73 -6.43 -2.27
N PRO A 459 7.76 -7.68 -1.77
CA PRO A 459 7.84 -8.88 -2.60
C PRO A 459 6.45 -9.19 -3.18
N ARG A 460 6.15 -8.53 -4.31
CA ARG A 460 4.84 -8.63 -4.98
C ARG A 460 4.46 -10.06 -5.33
N PHE A 461 5.44 -10.89 -5.70
CA PHE A 461 5.24 -12.29 -6.03
C PHE A 461 4.72 -13.08 -4.82
N ASP A 462 5.49 -13.12 -3.73
CA ASP A 462 5.14 -13.81 -2.49
C ASP A 462 3.83 -13.30 -1.87
N PHE A 463 3.66 -11.98 -1.83
CA PHE A 463 2.43 -11.35 -1.31
C PHE A 463 1.18 -11.81 -2.10
N LYS A 464 1.32 -12.07 -3.41
CA LYS A 464 0.18 -12.47 -4.25
C LYS A 464 -0.41 -13.82 -3.84
N PHE A 465 0.40 -14.73 -3.29
CA PHE A 465 -0.08 -16.04 -2.81
C PHE A 465 -1.01 -15.88 -1.61
N TYR A 466 -0.74 -14.91 -0.73
CA TYR A 466 -1.67 -14.59 0.36
C TYR A 466 -3.04 -14.19 -0.18
N ASP A 467 -3.11 -13.28 -1.16
CA ASP A 467 -4.38 -12.86 -1.76
C ASP A 467 -5.09 -14.04 -2.46
N ALA A 468 -4.32 -14.86 -3.19
CA ALA A 468 -4.84 -16.01 -3.90
C ALA A 468 -5.49 -17.04 -2.95
N ALA A 469 -4.81 -17.38 -1.84
CA ALA A 469 -5.30 -18.34 -0.85
C ALA A 469 -6.61 -17.92 -0.16
N GLY A 470 -6.97 -16.64 -0.22
CA GLY A 470 -8.24 -16.11 0.29
C GLY A 470 -9.41 -16.22 -0.70
N SER A 471 -9.19 -16.74 -1.90
CA SER A 471 -10.17 -16.74 -3.00
C SER A 471 -10.23 -18.08 -3.73
N LYS A 472 -11.27 -18.29 -4.54
CA LYS A 472 -11.44 -19.49 -5.36
C LYS A 472 -10.34 -19.56 -6.43
N SER A 473 -9.86 -20.77 -6.73
CA SER A 473 -8.81 -21.04 -7.73
C SER A 473 -9.15 -20.44 -9.10
N ASP A 474 -10.40 -20.55 -9.57
CA ASP A 474 -10.84 -20.00 -10.86
C ASP A 474 -10.64 -18.48 -11.01
N ALA A 475 -10.61 -17.74 -9.90
CA ALA A 475 -10.35 -16.30 -9.91
C ALA A 475 -8.86 -15.98 -10.12
N GLN A 476 -7.96 -16.92 -9.84
CA GLN A 476 -6.51 -16.74 -9.83
C GLN A 476 -5.86 -17.14 -11.15
N LYS A 477 -6.33 -16.53 -12.25
CA LYS A 477 -5.87 -16.84 -13.61
C LYS A 477 -4.37 -16.64 -13.85
N TRP A 478 -3.69 -15.85 -13.02
CA TRP A 478 -2.24 -15.63 -13.12
C TRP A 478 -1.41 -16.87 -12.76
N ILE A 479 -2.00 -17.88 -12.12
CA ILE A 479 -1.32 -19.14 -11.79
C ILE A 479 -1.10 -20.00 -13.03
N TYR A 480 -1.99 -19.97 -14.03
CA TYR A 480 -1.80 -20.72 -15.28
C TYR A 480 -0.50 -20.34 -16.00
N PRO A 481 -0.21 -19.06 -16.30
CA PRO A 481 1.06 -18.71 -16.92
C PRO A 481 2.25 -18.91 -15.97
N LEU A 482 2.09 -18.80 -14.65
CA LEU A 482 3.15 -19.18 -13.71
C LEU A 482 3.52 -20.66 -13.88
N VAL A 483 2.54 -21.56 -13.83
CA VAL A 483 2.74 -23.00 -13.98
C VAL A 483 3.36 -23.34 -15.33
N GLN A 484 2.87 -22.71 -16.41
CA GLN A 484 3.47 -22.88 -17.74
C GLN A 484 4.96 -22.49 -17.75
N ARG A 485 5.31 -21.35 -17.14
CA ARG A 485 6.70 -20.87 -17.09
C ARG A 485 7.60 -21.77 -16.24
N LEU A 486 7.07 -22.40 -15.20
CA LEU A 486 7.79 -23.39 -14.40
C LEU A 486 8.03 -24.68 -15.19
N LEU A 487 7.01 -25.17 -15.90
CA LEU A 487 7.13 -26.35 -16.79
C LEU A 487 8.08 -26.11 -17.97
N ASP A 488 8.16 -24.87 -18.47
CA ASP A 488 9.10 -24.46 -19.51
C ASP A 488 10.49 -24.06 -18.96
N HIS A 489 10.74 -24.25 -17.66
CA HIS A 489 12.00 -23.91 -16.95
C HIS A 489 12.51 -22.50 -17.28
N GLN A 490 11.62 -21.52 -17.19
CA GLN A 490 11.93 -20.14 -17.58
C GLN A 490 12.68 -19.41 -16.46
N GLN A 491 13.98 -19.18 -16.67
CA GLN A 491 14.87 -18.54 -15.69
C GLN A 491 14.30 -17.26 -15.04
N PRO A 492 13.70 -16.29 -15.78
CA PRO A 492 13.18 -15.09 -15.15
C PRO A 492 12.13 -15.35 -14.07
N VAL A 493 11.35 -16.42 -14.20
CA VAL A 493 10.33 -16.81 -13.20
C VAL A 493 10.96 -17.62 -12.07
N LEU A 494 11.96 -18.45 -12.36
CA LEU A 494 12.72 -19.18 -11.34
C LEU A 494 13.49 -18.24 -10.41
N ASP A 495 13.98 -17.11 -10.91
CA ASP A 495 14.66 -16.07 -10.11
C ASP A 495 13.75 -15.41 -9.06
N LEU A 496 12.43 -15.58 -9.15
CA LEU A 496 11.46 -15.14 -8.13
C LEU A 496 11.42 -16.07 -6.91
N LEU A 497 11.92 -17.30 -7.05
CA LEU A 497 11.89 -18.35 -6.04
C LEU A 497 13.23 -18.43 -5.30
N ASP A 498 13.29 -19.21 -4.22
CA ASP A 498 14.55 -19.53 -3.56
C ASP A 498 15.34 -20.51 -4.44
N SER A 499 16.43 -20.03 -5.05
CA SER A 499 17.30 -20.80 -5.94
C SER A 499 17.79 -22.14 -5.38
N ARG A 500 17.85 -22.31 -4.05
CA ARG A 500 18.25 -23.57 -3.41
C ARG A 500 17.20 -24.68 -3.53
N HIS A 501 15.96 -24.31 -3.86
CA HIS A 501 14.79 -25.18 -3.89
C HIS A 501 14.10 -25.13 -5.27
N VAL A 502 14.91 -25.06 -6.33
CA VAL A 502 14.47 -25.06 -7.74
C VAL A 502 15.12 -26.26 -8.43
N PRO A 503 14.39 -27.03 -9.27
CA PRO A 503 14.98 -28.16 -9.99
C PRO A 503 16.04 -27.71 -10.99
N ALA A 504 17.10 -28.52 -11.13
CA ALA A 504 18.17 -28.26 -12.09
C ALA A 504 17.68 -28.35 -13.56
N GLU A 505 16.68 -29.19 -13.82
CA GLU A 505 16.09 -29.41 -15.13
C GLU A 505 14.58 -29.10 -15.13
N ALA A 506 13.99 -29.03 -16.33
CA ALA A 506 12.56 -28.79 -16.50
C ALA A 506 11.73 -29.96 -15.92
N PRO A 507 10.82 -29.72 -14.97
CA PRO A 507 10.00 -30.78 -14.40
C PRO A 507 8.92 -31.22 -15.39
N ARG A 508 8.53 -32.50 -15.33
CA ARG A 508 7.42 -33.02 -16.15
C ARG A 508 6.05 -32.57 -15.65
N TYR A 509 5.91 -32.47 -14.33
CA TYR A 509 4.66 -32.11 -13.68
C TYR A 509 4.86 -31.03 -12.64
N VAL A 510 3.88 -30.12 -12.57
CA VAL A 510 3.77 -29.11 -11.53
C VAL A 510 2.36 -29.18 -10.95
N ARG A 511 2.25 -29.10 -9.63
CA ARG A 511 0.97 -28.99 -8.94
C ARG A 511 1.02 -27.88 -7.90
N THR A 512 -0.17 -27.46 -7.44
CA THR A 512 -0.26 -26.46 -6.37
C THR A 512 -1.13 -27.02 -5.25
N SER A 513 -0.53 -27.14 -4.06
CA SER A 513 -1.15 -27.71 -2.87
C SER A 513 -1.54 -26.59 -1.91
N LEU A 514 -2.67 -26.75 -1.22
CA LEU A 514 -3.13 -25.85 -0.17
C LEU A 514 -2.82 -26.45 1.20
N TYR A 515 -2.09 -25.70 2.02
CA TYR A 515 -1.72 -26.08 3.38
C TYR A 515 -2.36 -25.13 4.39
N ARG A 516 -2.67 -25.66 5.57
CA ARG A 516 -2.90 -24.87 6.77
C ARG A 516 -1.57 -24.69 7.49
N PHE A 517 -1.28 -23.46 7.87
CA PHE A 517 -0.16 -23.14 8.74
C PHE A 517 -0.70 -22.63 10.08
N ALA A 518 -0.02 -22.97 11.17
CA ALA A 518 -0.32 -22.48 12.51
C ALA A 518 0.97 -22.21 13.28
N TYR A 519 0.98 -21.19 14.13
CA TYR A 519 2.16 -20.92 14.95
C TYR A 519 2.37 -22.02 15.99
N THR A 520 3.64 -22.38 16.21
CA THR A 520 4.06 -23.26 17.32
C THR A 520 3.97 -22.54 18.67
N SER A 521 3.88 -23.30 19.76
CA SER A 521 4.02 -22.76 21.12
C SER A 521 5.49 -22.49 21.45
N PHE A 522 5.77 -21.74 22.53
CA PHE A 522 7.13 -21.55 23.03
C PHE A 522 7.86 -22.87 23.33
N ALA A 523 7.15 -23.88 23.85
CA ALA A 523 7.74 -25.18 24.18
C ALA A 523 8.13 -25.96 22.91
N ASP A 524 7.30 -25.91 21.87
CA ASP A 524 7.53 -26.63 20.61
C ASP A 524 8.59 -25.95 19.73
N ALA A 525 8.72 -24.62 19.82
CA ALA A 525 9.67 -23.83 19.02
C ALA A 525 11.15 -24.08 19.36
N ALA A 526 11.44 -24.74 20.49
CA ALA A 526 12.79 -25.16 20.86
C ALA A 526 13.25 -26.41 20.09
N ALA A 527 12.31 -27.24 19.61
CA ALA A 527 12.57 -28.49 18.89
C ALA A 527 12.15 -28.45 17.41
N GLY A 528 11.24 -27.56 17.03
CA GLY A 528 10.77 -27.33 15.65
C GLY A 528 10.66 -25.82 15.35
N GLY A 529 10.48 -25.42 14.08
CA GLY A 529 10.45 -24.01 13.71
C GLY A 529 9.22 -23.23 14.21
N PHE A 530 8.95 -22.07 13.60
CA PHE A 530 7.85 -21.18 14.02
C PHE A 530 6.45 -21.70 13.62
N TRP A 531 6.40 -22.74 12.79
CA TRP A 531 5.17 -23.21 12.16
C TRP A 531 4.99 -24.70 12.29
N THR A 532 3.74 -25.11 12.51
CA THR A 532 3.25 -26.42 12.09
C THR A 532 2.46 -26.25 10.81
N ARG A 533 2.44 -27.29 9.97
CA ARG A 533 1.65 -27.29 8.73
C ARG A 533 0.96 -28.61 8.48
N GLU A 534 -0.19 -28.53 7.83
CA GLU A 534 -1.03 -29.67 7.45
C GLU A 534 -1.52 -29.47 6.02
N ARG A 535 -1.39 -30.50 5.16
CA ARG A 535 -1.91 -30.44 3.79
C ARG A 535 -3.43 -30.57 3.83
N LEU A 536 -4.13 -29.59 3.29
CA LEU A 536 -5.59 -29.58 3.26
C LEU A 536 -6.14 -30.27 2.00
N THR A 537 -5.70 -29.82 0.82
CA THR A 537 -6.21 -30.25 -0.49
C THR A 537 -5.28 -29.76 -1.59
N ASP A 538 -5.48 -30.23 -2.82
CA ASP A 538 -4.97 -29.56 -4.01
C ASP A 538 -5.71 -28.24 -4.25
N TYR A 539 -4.95 -27.18 -4.58
CA TYR A 539 -5.49 -25.86 -4.94
C TYR A 539 -5.76 -25.75 -6.44
N PHE A 540 -4.84 -26.27 -7.26
CA PHE A 540 -5.02 -26.56 -8.68
C PHE A 540 -4.61 -28.00 -8.96
N ASN A 541 -5.21 -28.56 -10.01
CA ASN A 541 -4.85 -29.87 -10.54
C ASN A 541 -3.36 -29.93 -10.94
N VAL A 542 -2.85 -31.15 -11.05
CA VAL A 542 -1.54 -31.42 -11.62
C VAL A 542 -1.57 -31.05 -13.11
N PHE A 543 -0.58 -30.27 -13.55
CA PHE A 543 -0.40 -29.90 -14.95
C PHE A 543 0.90 -30.46 -15.50
N SER A 544 0.86 -30.87 -16.76
CA SER A 544 2.03 -31.15 -17.58
C SER A 544 2.12 -30.16 -18.73
N ARG A 545 3.26 -30.13 -19.41
CA ARG A 545 3.48 -29.23 -20.56
C ARG A 545 2.46 -29.43 -21.70
N GLU A 546 1.96 -30.64 -21.85
CA GLU A 546 1.00 -31.02 -22.89
C GLU A 546 -0.45 -31.01 -22.39
N ASP A 547 -0.72 -30.51 -21.18
CA ASP A 547 -2.08 -30.48 -20.66
C ASP A 547 -3.02 -29.63 -21.53
N ALA A 548 -4.16 -30.20 -21.92
CA ALA A 548 -5.11 -29.53 -22.81
C ALA A 548 -5.85 -28.37 -22.12
N HIS A 549 -6.14 -28.52 -20.82
CA HIS A 549 -6.85 -27.52 -20.05
C HIS A 549 -5.97 -26.27 -19.81
N LEU A 550 -4.70 -26.47 -19.45
CA LEU A 550 -3.72 -25.40 -19.32
C LEU A 550 -3.58 -24.61 -20.63
N ARG A 551 -3.42 -25.32 -21.76
CA ARG A 551 -3.32 -24.69 -23.09
C ARG A 551 -4.57 -23.90 -23.46
N ASP A 552 -5.77 -24.42 -23.20
CA ASP A 552 -7.03 -23.71 -23.44
C ASP A 552 -7.13 -22.42 -22.59
N LYS A 553 -6.79 -22.50 -21.29
CA LYS A 553 -6.79 -21.31 -20.41
C LYS A 553 -5.79 -20.25 -20.86
N LEU A 554 -4.59 -20.64 -21.27
CA LEU A 554 -3.59 -19.72 -21.80
C LEU A 554 -4.05 -19.04 -23.10
N ARG A 555 -4.69 -19.80 -24.01
CA ARG A 555 -5.29 -19.26 -25.24
C ARG A 555 -6.40 -18.26 -24.94
N GLN A 556 -7.31 -18.57 -24.03
CA GLN A 556 -8.37 -17.63 -23.58
C GLN A 556 -7.79 -16.33 -22.98
N MET A 557 -6.58 -16.40 -22.42
CA MET A 557 -5.87 -15.24 -21.88
C MET A 557 -5.04 -14.48 -22.92
N ASN A 558 -5.04 -14.91 -24.20
CA ASN A 558 -4.14 -14.41 -25.25
C ASN A 558 -2.67 -14.45 -24.80
N PHE A 559 -2.28 -15.49 -24.07
CA PHE A 559 -0.90 -15.69 -23.61
C PHE A 559 -0.12 -16.44 -24.69
N ARG A 560 0.85 -15.77 -25.32
CA ARG A 560 1.74 -16.37 -26.32
C ARG A 560 2.79 -17.24 -25.63
N THR A 561 3.03 -18.44 -26.15
CA THR A 561 4.13 -19.32 -25.70
C THR A 561 5.49 -18.80 -26.17
N ALA A 562 6.56 -19.23 -25.52
CA ALA A 562 7.94 -18.80 -25.82
C ALA A 562 8.31 -18.98 -27.32
N ALA A 563 7.78 -20.01 -27.99
CA ALA A 563 7.98 -20.27 -29.41
C ALA A 563 7.34 -19.22 -30.35
N GLU A 564 6.26 -18.55 -29.91
CA GLU A 564 5.58 -17.48 -30.67
C GLU A 564 6.14 -16.09 -30.35
N GLN A 565 6.86 -15.94 -29.24
CA GLN A 565 7.42 -14.65 -28.79
C GLN A 565 8.73 -14.31 -29.51
N SER A 566 9.55 -15.31 -29.87
CA SER A 566 10.83 -15.15 -30.57
C SER A 566 10.70 -14.53 -31.97
N SER A 567 9.53 -14.64 -32.61
CA SER A 567 9.28 -14.10 -33.97
C SER A 567 8.76 -12.65 -33.99
N SER A 568 8.37 -12.08 -32.85
CA SER A 568 7.75 -10.75 -32.76
C SER A 568 8.62 -9.66 -32.11
N GLY A 569 9.91 -9.96 -31.90
CA GLY A 569 10.86 -9.02 -31.32
C GLY A 569 11.07 -7.79 -32.21
N GLY A 570 10.27 -6.75 -32.01
CA GLY A 570 10.58 -5.42 -32.52
C GLY A 570 11.94 -5.00 -31.96
N GLY A 571 12.98 -5.06 -32.79
CA GLY A 571 14.35 -4.79 -32.38
C GLY A 571 14.48 -3.37 -31.83
N SER A 572 15.20 -3.19 -30.71
CA SER A 572 15.76 -1.87 -30.43
C SER A 572 16.83 -1.61 -31.46
N TRP A 573 16.77 -0.42 -32.02
CA TRP A 573 17.91 0.15 -32.73
C TRP A 573 18.87 0.85 -31.75
N ASN A 574 18.40 1.18 -30.54
CA ASN A 574 19.21 1.81 -29.50
C ASN A 574 19.94 0.77 -28.63
N TRP A 575 21.04 0.23 -29.16
CA TRP A 575 21.83 -0.81 -28.48
C TRP A 575 22.56 -0.29 -27.23
N LEU A 576 23.04 0.96 -27.26
CA LEU A 576 23.80 1.56 -26.16
C LEU A 576 22.92 1.74 -24.92
N LEU A 577 21.71 2.28 -25.10
CA LEU A 577 20.76 2.44 -24.00
C LEU A 577 20.36 1.10 -23.40
N ARG A 578 20.12 0.07 -24.23
CA ARG A 578 19.86 -1.28 -23.73
C ARG A 578 21.01 -1.80 -22.88
N TRP A 579 22.24 -1.71 -23.38
CA TRP A 579 23.42 -2.17 -22.66
C TRP A 579 23.57 -1.46 -21.30
N LEU A 580 23.35 -0.14 -21.25
CA LEU A 580 23.36 0.62 -20.00
C LEU A 580 22.28 0.15 -19.02
N LEU A 581 21.05 -0.04 -19.51
CA LEU A 581 19.94 -0.53 -18.68
C LEU A 581 20.23 -1.94 -18.13
N ASP A 582 20.78 -2.83 -18.95
CA ASP A 582 21.18 -4.16 -18.52
C ASP A 582 22.33 -4.13 -17.50
N ALA A 583 23.30 -3.25 -17.68
CA ALA A 583 24.39 -3.07 -16.72
C ALA A 583 23.86 -2.59 -15.36
N VAL A 584 22.97 -1.58 -15.37
CA VAL A 584 22.31 -1.09 -14.15
C VAL A 584 21.49 -2.18 -13.49
N ARG A 585 20.72 -2.96 -14.26
CA ARG A 585 19.94 -4.07 -13.75
C ARG A 585 20.82 -5.13 -13.10
N ARG A 586 21.93 -5.53 -13.73
CA ARG A 586 22.86 -6.52 -13.16
C ARG A 586 23.48 -6.01 -11.85
N PHE A 587 23.85 -4.73 -11.81
CA PHE A 587 24.38 -4.11 -10.59
C PHE A 587 23.34 -4.09 -9.46
N VAL A 588 22.11 -3.63 -9.74
CA VAL A 588 21.04 -3.55 -8.73
C VAL A 588 20.55 -4.94 -8.32
N GLY A 589 20.47 -5.88 -9.26
CA GLY A 589 20.04 -7.26 -9.03
C GLY A 589 21.04 -8.11 -8.24
N ALA A 590 22.30 -7.68 -8.14
CA ALA A 590 23.30 -8.32 -7.28
C ALA A 590 23.03 -8.06 -5.78
N ILE A 591 22.22 -7.06 -5.45
CA ILE A 591 21.89 -6.68 -4.07
C ILE A 591 20.45 -7.12 -3.77
N GLU A 592 20.25 -7.81 -2.64
CA GLU A 592 18.91 -8.15 -2.17
C GLU A 592 18.06 -6.87 -2.00
N GLY A 593 16.81 -6.92 -2.46
CA GLY A 593 15.95 -5.74 -2.48
C GLY A 593 15.68 -5.11 -1.10
N SER A 594 15.79 -5.88 -0.02
CA SER A 594 15.69 -5.42 1.37
C SER A 594 16.87 -4.51 1.75
N TYR A 595 18.11 -4.96 1.53
CA TYR A 595 19.33 -4.19 1.81
C TYR A 595 19.43 -2.95 0.93
N LEU A 596 19.04 -3.04 -0.35
CA LEU A 596 19.03 -1.89 -1.25
C LEU A 596 18.17 -0.75 -0.69
N LEU A 597 16.97 -1.06 -0.21
CA LEU A 597 16.06 -0.05 0.35
C LEU A 597 16.58 0.51 1.66
N ILE A 598 17.11 -0.34 2.55
CA ILE A 598 17.73 0.13 3.80
C ILE A 598 18.86 1.11 3.49
N GLY A 599 19.75 0.75 2.56
CA GLY A 599 20.84 1.63 2.11
C GLY A 599 20.34 2.97 1.55
N LEU A 600 19.28 2.95 0.74
CA LEU A 600 18.65 4.16 0.21
C LEU A 600 18.07 5.06 1.30
N PHE A 601 17.36 4.49 2.28
CA PHE A 601 16.80 5.27 3.40
C PHE A 601 17.90 5.86 4.30
N VAL A 602 18.96 5.09 4.57
CA VAL A 602 20.12 5.57 5.33
C VAL A 602 20.82 6.70 4.58
N ALA A 603 21.08 6.53 3.28
CA ALA A 603 21.68 7.58 2.45
C ALA A 603 20.81 8.84 2.40
N ALA A 604 19.49 8.69 2.25
CA ALA A 604 18.54 9.79 2.27
C ALA A 604 18.56 10.53 3.61
N GLY A 605 18.56 9.80 4.73
CA GLY A 605 18.67 10.37 6.07
C GLY A 605 19.98 11.15 6.26
N MET A 606 21.10 10.61 5.78
CA MET A 606 22.41 11.28 5.84
C MET A 606 22.42 12.56 5.00
N VAL A 607 21.87 12.55 3.78
CA VAL A 607 21.74 13.75 2.94
C VAL A 607 20.94 14.82 3.66
N LEU A 608 19.77 14.46 4.20
CA LEU A 608 18.93 15.39 4.95
C LEU A 608 19.64 15.95 6.17
N TYR A 609 20.41 15.13 6.89
CA TYR A 609 21.22 15.56 8.03
C TYR A 609 22.33 16.55 7.63
N THR A 610 23.03 16.29 6.53
CA THR A 610 24.13 17.16 6.04
C THR A 610 23.67 18.48 5.41
N GLN A 611 22.39 18.60 5.07
CA GLN A 611 21.81 19.82 4.50
C GLN A 611 21.28 20.79 5.56
N GLN A 612 21.28 20.38 6.82
CA GLN A 612 21.07 21.24 7.98
C GLN A 612 22.36 21.98 8.31
#